data_AF-A0A4Y2KAD7-F1
#
_entry.id   AF-A0A4Y2KAD7-F1
#
_cell.length_a   1.000
_cell.length_b   1.000
_cell.length_c   1.000
_cell.angle_alpha   90.00
_cell.angle_beta   90.00
_cell.angle_gamma   90.00
#
_symmetry.space_group_name_H-M   'P 1'
#
loop_
_entity.id
_entity.type
_entity.pdbx_description
1 polymer ?
#
loop_
_entity_poly.entity_id
_entity_poly.type
_entity_poly.pdbx_seq_one_letter_code
_entity_poly.pdbx_strand_id
1 'polypeptide(L)'
;MLIERTQEWTLFIDSCKRSLKAVLPHNGNKYASIPVGHSAHYKEGYENLVIILNKLKYKDQMWAICGNLKVIAMLLGFQGGNTKYPCFLCEWFSRERSQHWIKRE
;
A
#
# COMPACT_ATOMS: atom_id res chain seq x y z
N MET A 1 12.42 13.28 3.07
CA MET A 1 12.61 13.69 1.66
C MET A 1 11.27 13.50 0.96
N LEU A 2 10.53 14.59 0.77
CA LEU A 2 9.22 14.59 0.11
C LEU A 2 9.45 14.25 -1.36
N ILE A 3 8.98 13.10 -1.81
CA ILE A 3 8.80 12.86 -3.25
C ILE A 3 7.43 13.46 -3.59
N GLU A 4 7.39 14.77 -3.80
CA GLU A 4 6.33 15.39 -4.60
C GLU A 4 6.58 14.98 -6.06
N ARG A 5 6.21 13.75 -6.41
CA ARG A 5 5.73 13.50 -7.76
C ARG A 5 4.23 13.64 -7.68
N THR A 6 3.69 14.68 -8.30
CA THR A 6 2.26 14.87 -8.52
C THR A 6 1.77 13.78 -9.48
N GLN A 7 1.81 12.53 -9.06
CA GLN A 7 1.14 11.46 -9.78
C GLN A 7 -0.34 11.71 -9.60
N GLU A 8 -1.03 11.96 -10.70
CA GLU A 8 -2.48 12.14 -10.72
C GLU A 8 -3.20 10.85 -10.31
N TRP A 9 -2.53 9.71 -10.39
CA TRP A 9 -3.10 8.39 -10.12
C TRP A 9 -2.28 7.65 -9.05
N THR A 10 -2.98 7.04 -8.11
CA THR A 10 -2.40 6.19 -7.07
C THR A 10 -2.83 4.76 -7.32
N LEU A 11 -1.94 3.77 -7.18
CA LEU A 11 -2.30 2.37 -7.26
C LEU A 11 -2.85 1.89 -5.93
N PHE A 12 -4.15 1.65 -5.87
CA PHE A 12 -4.82 1.08 -4.72
C PHE A 12 -4.96 -0.44 -4.85
N ILE A 13 -4.40 -1.19 -3.89
CA ILE A 13 -4.51 -2.65 -3.84
C ILE A 13 -5.33 -3.05 -2.61
N ASP A 14 -6.46 -3.69 -2.88
CA ASP A 14 -7.29 -4.34 -1.87
C ASP A 14 -7.06 -5.85 -1.94
N SER A 15 -6.57 -6.42 -0.84
CA SER A 15 -6.44 -7.86 -0.69
C SER A 15 -7.47 -8.39 0.29
N CYS A 16 -8.20 -9.40 -0.12
CA CYS A 16 -9.09 -10.18 0.71
C CYS A 16 -8.66 -11.65 0.73
N LYS A 17 -9.19 -12.44 1.67
CA LYS A 17 -8.93 -13.89 1.76
C LYS A 17 -9.39 -14.69 0.52
N ARG A 18 -10.28 -14.12 -0.29
CA ARG A 18 -10.93 -14.78 -1.42
C ARG A 18 -10.60 -14.14 -2.77
N SER A 19 -10.05 -12.93 -2.78
CA SER A 19 -9.81 -12.18 -4.00
C SER A 19 -8.81 -11.07 -3.78
N LEU A 20 -8.26 -10.59 -4.89
CA LEU A 20 -7.36 -9.46 -4.92
C LEU A 20 -7.83 -8.49 -6.01
N LYS A 21 -7.88 -7.21 -5.64
CA LYS A 21 -8.34 -6.13 -6.51
C LYS A 21 -7.30 -5.03 -6.55
N ALA A 22 -7.08 -4.49 -7.74
CA ALA A 22 -6.22 -3.35 -7.97
C ALA A 22 -7.01 -2.29 -8.75
N VAL A 23 -6.98 -1.06 -8.25
CA VAL A 23 -7.75 0.08 -8.75
C VAL A 23 -6.82 1.28 -8.81
N LEU A 24 -7.01 2.15 -9.80
CA LEU A 24 -6.36 3.45 -9.92
C LEU A 24 -7.34 4.56 -9.55
N PRO A 25 -7.40 4.99 -8.28
CA PRO A 25 -8.03 6.25 -7.92
C PRO A 25 -7.24 7.46 -8.43
N HIS A 26 -7.98 8.49 -8.87
CA HIS A 26 -7.42 9.79 -9.19
C HIS A 26 -7.26 10.64 -7.92
N ASN A 27 -6.09 11.25 -7.75
CA ASN A 27 -5.77 12.13 -6.64
C ASN A 27 -6.59 13.43 -6.76
N GLY A 28 -7.45 13.68 -5.76
CA GLY A 28 -8.43 14.77 -5.80
C GLY A 28 -9.81 14.38 -6.35
N ASN A 29 -10.04 13.08 -6.63
CA ASN A 29 -11.36 12.50 -6.95
C ASN A 29 -12.14 13.22 -8.08
N LYS A 30 -11.42 13.88 -9.00
CA LYS A 30 -12.02 14.56 -10.17
C LYS A 30 -12.52 13.57 -11.21
N TYR A 31 -11.89 12.40 -11.30
CA TYR A 31 -12.25 11.34 -12.24
C TYR A 31 -12.65 10.07 -11.47
N ALA A 32 -13.47 9.24 -12.12
CA ALA A 32 -13.84 7.94 -11.61
C ALA A 32 -12.60 7.03 -11.48
N SER A 33 -12.62 6.17 -10.46
CA SER A 33 -11.54 5.20 -10.24
C SER A 33 -11.56 4.12 -11.32
N ILE A 34 -10.37 3.77 -11.83
CA ILE A 34 -10.23 2.80 -12.94
C ILE A 34 -9.82 1.43 -12.38
N PRO A 35 -10.63 0.37 -12.53
CA PRO A 35 -10.21 -0.98 -12.12
C PRO A 35 -9.12 -1.48 -13.08
N VAL A 36 -7.94 -1.80 -12.55
CA VAL A 36 -6.79 -2.28 -13.33
C VAL A 36 -6.50 -3.76 -13.16
N GLY A 37 -7.05 -4.37 -12.11
CA GLY A 37 -6.89 -5.81 -11.89
C GLY A 37 -7.93 -6.36 -10.93
N HIS A 38 -8.41 -7.55 -11.25
CA HIS A 38 -9.26 -8.34 -10.37
C HIS A 38 -8.90 -9.82 -10.51
N SER A 39 -8.76 -10.52 -9.39
CA SER A 39 -8.65 -11.97 -9.37
C SER A 39 -9.43 -12.56 -8.21
N ALA A 40 -10.20 -13.60 -8.50
CA ALA A 40 -10.84 -14.45 -7.50
C ALA A 40 -9.99 -15.69 -7.13
N HIS A 41 -8.88 -15.92 -7.84
CA HIS A 41 -8.01 -17.07 -7.62
C HIS A 41 -6.81 -16.73 -6.73
N TYR A 42 -6.29 -15.50 -6.86
CA TYR A 42 -5.21 -15.02 -6.01
C TYR A 42 -5.76 -14.49 -4.70
N LYS A 43 -5.17 -14.95 -3.61
CA LYS A 43 -5.49 -14.55 -2.24
C LYS A 43 -4.38 -13.63 -1.70
N GLU A 44 -4.66 -13.00 -0.56
CA GLU A 44 -3.63 -12.30 0.21
C GLU A 44 -2.37 -13.17 0.42
N GLY A 45 -1.23 -12.69 -0.06
CA GLY A 45 0.05 -13.39 0.01
C GLY A 45 1.12 -12.60 -0.74
N TYR A 46 2.34 -12.60 -0.21
CA TYR A 46 3.45 -11.82 -0.77
C TYR A 46 3.73 -12.21 -2.24
N GLU A 47 3.83 -13.51 -2.52
CA GLU A 47 4.09 -14.03 -3.87
C GLU A 47 3.02 -13.58 -4.87
N ASN A 48 1.75 -13.64 -4.47
CA ASN A 48 0.62 -13.21 -5.30
C ASN A 48 0.66 -11.69 -5.58
N LEU A 49 1.00 -10.89 -4.56
CA LEU A 49 1.16 -9.44 -4.71
C LEU A 49 2.29 -9.10 -5.68
N VAL A 50 3.43 -9.80 -5.60
CA VAL A 50 4.56 -9.63 -6.53
C VAL A 50 4.14 -9.97 -7.96
N ILE A 51 3.40 -11.06 -8.18
CA ILE A 51 2.88 -11.42 -9.51
C ILE A 51 2.01 -10.30 -10.08
N ILE A 52 1.13 -9.72 -9.26
CA ILE A 52 0.22 -8.65 -9.71
C ILE A 52 0.99 -7.37 -10.03
N LEU A 53 1.94 -6.97 -9.19
CA LEU A 53 2.78 -5.81 -9.45
C LEU A 53 3.63 -5.98 -10.72
N ASN A 54 4.13 -7.19 -10.98
CA ASN A 54 4.84 -7.51 -12.22
C ASN A 54 3.92 -7.44 -13.45
N LYS A 55 2.69 -7.98 -13.35
CA LYS A 55 1.71 -7.91 -14.45
C LYS A 55 1.26 -6.48 -14.76
N LEU A 56 1.12 -5.65 -13.73
CA LEU A 56 0.81 -4.23 -13.86
C LEU A 56 2.01 -3.39 -14.34
N LYS A 57 3.18 -4.02 -14.56
CA LYS A 57 4.44 -3.34 -14.93
C LYS A 57 4.73 -2.15 -14.00
N TYR A 58 4.60 -2.38 -12.69
CA TYR A 58 4.75 -1.34 -11.68
C TYR A 58 6.05 -0.53 -11.82
N LYS A 59 7.15 -1.19 -12.19
CA LYS A 59 8.47 -0.57 -12.40
C LYS A 59 8.44 0.54 -13.46
N ASP A 60 7.60 0.40 -14.48
CA ASP A 60 7.53 1.35 -15.59
C ASP A 60 6.63 2.56 -15.24
N GLN A 61 5.56 2.30 -14.48
CA GLN A 61 4.56 3.32 -14.12
C GLN A 61 4.93 4.13 -12.87
N MET A 62 5.75 3.56 -11.98
CA MET A 62 6.20 4.15 -10.72
C MET A 62 5.08 4.73 -9.84
N TRP A 63 3.83 4.25 -9.93
CA TRP A 63 2.70 4.79 -9.15
C TRP A 63 2.96 4.73 -7.64
N ALA A 64 2.43 5.70 -6.88
CA ALA A 64 2.34 5.57 -5.44
C ALA A 64 1.44 4.38 -5.10
N ILE A 65 1.90 3.47 -4.22
CA ILE A 65 1.10 2.34 -3.76
C ILE A 65 0.31 2.75 -2.51
N CYS A 66 -0.99 2.50 -2.55
CA CYS A 66 -1.91 2.59 -1.42
C CYS A 66 -2.65 1.26 -1.28
N GLY A 67 -3.09 0.92 -0.07
CA GLY A 67 -3.80 -0.33 0.15
C GLY A 67 -4.03 -0.60 1.62
N ASN A 68 -4.66 -1.73 1.91
CA ASN A 68 -4.85 -2.17 3.28
C ASN A 68 -3.51 -2.30 3.99
N LEU A 69 -3.48 -1.99 5.29
CA LEU A 69 -2.28 -2.05 6.12
C LEU A 69 -1.54 -3.38 5.98
N LYS A 70 -2.29 -4.48 5.85
CA LYS A 70 -1.76 -5.82 5.65
C LYS A 70 -0.99 -5.97 4.33
N VAL A 71 -1.50 -5.40 3.23
CA VAL A 71 -0.84 -5.39 1.92
C VAL A 71 0.47 -4.60 2.00
N ILE A 72 0.40 -3.39 2.57
CA ILE A 72 1.57 -2.53 2.73
C ILE A 72 2.63 -3.21 3.62
N ALA A 73 2.20 -3.84 4.72
CA ALA A 73 3.08 -4.60 5.60
C ALA A 73 3.75 -5.78 4.87
N MET A 74 3.01 -6.54 4.07
CA MET A 74 3.60 -7.62 3.26
C MET A 74 4.61 -7.08 2.24
N LEU A 75 4.29 -6.00 1.54
CA LEU A 75 5.19 -5.39 0.54
C LEU A 75 6.48 -4.85 1.18
N LEU A 76 6.39 -4.34 2.40
CA LEU A 76 7.54 -3.87 3.18
C LEU A 76 8.32 -5.00 3.89
N GLY A 77 7.88 -6.27 3.75
CA GLY A 77 8.60 -7.42 4.31
C GLY A 77 8.28 -7.74 5.78
N PHE A 78 7.16 -7.28 6.34
CA PHE A 78 6.75 -7.57 7.72
C PHE A 78 6.20 -9.00 7.95
N GLN A 79 6.69 -9.99 7.20
CA GLN A 79 6.15 -11.37 7.22
C GLN A 79 6.50 -12.19 8.48
N GLY A 80 7.38 -11.69 9.37
CA GLY A 80 8.10 -12.54 10.35
C GLY A 80 7.94 -12.23 11.84
N GLY A 81 7.04 -11.33 12.27
CA GLY A 81 6.72 -11.13 13.68
C GLY A 81 7.37 -9.91 14.33
N ASN A 82 6.57 -8.86 14.52
CA ASN A 82 6.22 -8.28 15.81
C ASN A 82 5.16 -7.20 15.52
N THR A 83 3.89 -7.59 15.47
CA THR A 83 2.74 -6.67 15.26
C THR A 83 2.48 -5.76 16.46
N LYS A 84 3.24 -5.92 17.55
CA LYS A 84 2.99 -5.23 18.82
C LYS A 84 3.36 -3.75 18.79
N TYR A 85 4.31 -3.35 17.93
CA TYR A 85 4.73 -1.95 17.79
C TYR A 85 5.18 -1.63 16.36
N PRO A 86 4.25 -1.45 15.40
CA PRO A 86 4.60 -0.93 14.09
C PRO A 86 4.95 0.56 14.23
N CYS A 87 6.18 0.90 14.63
CA CYS A 87 6.62 2.30 14.71
C CYS A 87 6.44 3.04 13.36
N PHE A 88 6.36 2.31 12.25
CA PHE A 88 6.01 2.89 10.95
C PHE A 88 4.60 3.50 10.91
N LEU A 89 3.61 2.96 11.65
CA LEU A 89 2.27 3.55 11.75
C LEU A 89 2.30 4.89 12.49
N CYS A 90 3.16 5.00 13.51
CA CYS A 90 3.42 6.26 14.21
C CYS A 90 4.02 7.30 13.25
N GLU A 91 4.94 6.91 12.37
CA GLU A 91 5.51 7.82 11.36
C GLU A 91 4.53 8.20 10.22
N TRP A 92 3.50 7.37 9.96
CA TRP A 92 2.61 7.55 8.81
C TRP A 92 1.48 8.57 9.07
N PHE A 93 0.84 8.52 10.24
CA PHE A 93 -0.31 9.40 10.57
C PHE A 93 -0.27 10.03 11.96
N SER A 94 0.79 9.82 12.75
CA SER A 94 0.84 10.50 14.06
C SER A 94 0.93 12.01 13.84
N ARG A 95 -0.05 12.72 14.40
CA ARG A 95 -0.04 14.18 14.50
C ARG A 95 1.14 14.69 15.34
N GLU A 96 1.76 13.81 16.12
CA GLU A 96 2.81 14.15 17.08
C GLU A 96 4.14 13.43 16.75
N ARG A 97 4.62 13.59 15.51
CA ARG A 97 5.93 13.07 15.07
C ARG A 97 7.10 13.59 15.91
N SER A 98 6.99 14.81 16.43
CA SER A 98 8.06 15.47 17.21
C SER A 98 8.33 14.82 18.57
N GLN A 99 7.35 14.14 19.18
CA GLN A 99 7.50 13.51 20.50
C GLN A 99 7.71 11.99 20.42
N HIS A 100 7.79 11.42 19.21
CA HIS A 100 7.76 9.97 18.99
C HIS A 100 8.87 9.20 19.73
N TRP A 101 10.06 9.78 19.84
CA TRP A 101 11.24 9.15 20.47
C TRP A 101 11.54 9.67 21.88
N ILE A 102 10.75 10.62 22.38
CA ILE A 102 11.06 11.39 23.60
C ILE A 102 10.35 10.79 24.81
N LYS A 103 9.12 10.27 24.63
CA LYS A 103 8.41 9.54 25.68
C LYS A 103 8.65 8.04 25.55
N ARG A 104 9.35 7.47 26.52
CA ARG A 104 9.25 6.04 26.85
C ARG A 104 8.29 5.93 28.03
N GLU A 105 7.32 5.02 27.92
CA GLU A 105 6.56 4.55 29.09
C GLU A 105 7.50 3.87 30.10
#